data_AF-A0A4Y8TX10-F1
#
_entry.id   AF-A0A4Y8TX10-F1
#
_cell.length_a   1.000
_cell.length_b   1.000
_cell.length_c   1.000
_cell.angle_alpha   90.00
_cell.angle_beta   90.00
_cell.angle_gamma   90.00
#
_symmetry.space_group_name_H-M   'P 1'
#
loop_
_entity.id
_entity.type
_entity.pdbx_description
1 polymer ?
#
loop_
_entity_poly.entity_id
_entity_poly.type
_entity_poly.pdbx_seq_one_letter_code
_entity_poly.pdbx_strand_id
1 'polypeptide(L)'
;MPPLSSILSSIKNRLSPKYAEELSVYVVYGKQPSPFPDLEHIEPIIAVVANERECFEIQEKCPETEVSWEARTVKNAEGRDVATGSILYLTHTALLPYDEDGDGNPVFGIMESPQPTALYCSRDSAEQEAPDQYLHRVTVGEINLRGVGELLDTGH
;
A
#
# COMPACT_ATOMS: atom_id res chain seq x y z
N MET A 1 28.48 44.58 18.66
CA MET A 1 28.62 43.21 18.15
C MET A 1 27.87 42.28 19.09
N PRO A 2 26.83 41.56 18.63
CA PRO A 2 26.06 40.67 19.48
C PRO A 2 26.88 39.42 19.87
N PRO A 3 26.64 38.83 21.06
CA PRO A 3 27.42 37.70 21.56
C PRO A 3 27.13 36.41 20.78
N LEU A 4 28.19 35.65 20.47
CA LEU A 4 28.16 34.39 19.71
C LEU A 4 27.18 33.34 20.26
N SER A 5 26.84 33.41 21.55
CA SER A 5 25.85 32.53 22.19
C SER A 5 24.44 32.73 21.63
N SER A 6 24.06 33.93 21.19
CA SER A 6 22.74 34.22 20.62
C SER A 6 22.54 33.66 19.20
N ILE A 7 23.66 33.43 18.48
CA ILE A 7 23.67 32.88 17.13
C ILE A 7 23.51 31.35 17.17
N LEU A 8 24.07 30.69 18.19
CA LEU A 8 23.95 29.24 18.35
C LEU A 8 22.53 28.80 18.76
N SER A 9 21.84 29.56 19.62
CA SER A 9 20.44 29.25 19.98
C SER A 9 19.46 29.45 18.83
N SER A 10 19.75 30.38 17.93
CA SER A 10 18.91 30.63 16.74
C SER A 10 19.13 29.61 15.62
N ILE A 11 20.29 28.94 15.59
CA ILE A 11 20.52 27.77 14.72
C ILE A 11 19.83 26.52 15.29
N LYS A 12 19.90 26.30 16.60
CA LYS A 12 19.28 25.12 17.24
C LYS A 12 17.74 25.12 17.14
N ASN A 13 17.11 26.30 17.13
CA ASN A 13 15.66 26.44 16.92
C ASN A 13 15.23 26.47 15.44
N ARG A 14 16.16 26.49 14.48
CA ARG A 14 15.86 26.41 13.04
C ARG A 14 15.98 24.99 12.47
N LEU A 15 16.42 24.03 13.28
CA LEU A 15 16.32 22.61 13.01
C LEU A 15 15.06 22.04 13.67
N SER A 16 13.93 22.72 13.49
CA SER A 16 12.66 22.01 13.47
C SER A 16 12.72 21.11 12.23
N PRO A 17 12.46 19.80 12.31
CA PRO A 17 12.25 19.00 11.10
C PRO A 17 10.97 19.53 10.46
N LYS A 18 11.12 20.50 9.56
CA LYS A 18 10.01 21.15 8.84
C LYS A 18 9.53 20.34 7.64
N TYR A 19 9.96 19.08 7.60
CA TYR A 19 9.36 17.98 6.88
C TYR A 19 9.34 16.85 7.91
N ALA A 20 8.17 16.58 8.51
CA ALA A 20 7.95 15.21 8.93
C ALA A 20 8.13 14.39 7.65
N GLU A 21 9.12 13.50 7.60
CA GLU A 21 9.24 12.58 6.47
C GLU A 21 7.86 11.93 6.29
N GLU A 22 7.24 12.18 5.15
CA GLU A 22 5.96 11.59 4.83
C GLU A 22 6.14 10.08 4.88
N LEU A 23 5.43 9.45 5.81
CA LEU A 23 5.56 8.02 6.06
C LEU A 23 5.27 7.28 4.75
N SER A 24 6.26 6.54 4.26
CA SER A 24 6.19 5.85 2.98
C SER A 24 6.29 4.35 3.18
N VAL A 25 5.59 3.61 2.33
CA VAL A 25 5.67 2.15 2.23
C VAL A 25 5.93 1.76 0.78
N TYR A 26 6.28 0.49 0.57
CA TYR A 26 6.48 -0.08 -0.74
C TYR A 26 5.35 -1.06 -1.03
N VAL A 27 4.60 -0.79 -2.09
CA VAL A 27 3.59 -1.72 -2.61
C VAL A 27 4.30 -2.62 -3.61
N VAL A 28 4.30 -3.92 -3.32
CA VAL A 28 5.04 -4.93 -4.08
C VAL A 28 4.07 -5.70 -4.94
N TYR A 29 4.38 -5.81 -6.23
CA TYR A 29 3.61 -6.55 -7.21
C TYR A 29 4.37 -7.78 -7.67
N GLY A 30 3.63 -8.82 -8.02
CA GLY A 30 4.19 -10.09 -8.48
C GLY A 30 3.53 -10.53 -9.77
N LYS A 31 4.19 -10.30 -10.89
CA LYS A 31 3.71 -10.73 -12.19
C LYS A 31 3.85 -12.24 -12.33
N GLN A 32 2.75 -12.89 -12.68
CA GLN A 32 2.62 -14.35 -12.72
C GLN A 32 1.61 -14.76 -13.80
N PRO A 33 1.61 -16.04 -14.22
CA PRO A 33 0.61 -16.54 -15.14
C PRO A 33 -0.80 -16.31 -14.62
N SER A 34 -1.68 -15.84 -15.49
CA SER A 34 -3.06 -15.59 -15.13
C SER A 34 -3.79 -16.90 -14.86
N PRO A 35 -4.61 -16.98 -13.79
CA PRO A 35 -5.59 -18.04 -13.64
C PRO A 35 -6.80 -17.85 -14.58
N PHE A 36 -6.92 -16.69 -15.23
CA PHE A 36 -8.01 -16.32 -16.14
C PHE A 36 -7.67 -16.69 -17.59
N PRO A 37 -8.59 -17.34 -18.33
CA PRO A 37 -8.32 -17.83 -19.69
C PRO A 37 -8.07 -16.71 -20.70
N ASP A 38 -8.60 -15.51 -20.45
CA ASP A 38 -8.53 -14.38 -21.38
C ASP A 38 -7.29 -13.49 -21.19
N LEU A 39 -6.47 -13.79 -20.18
CA LEU A 39 -5.25 -13.04 -19.87
C LEU A 39 -4.07 -13.99 -19.81
N GLU A 40 -2.90 -13.57 -20.30
CA GLU A 40 -1.69 -14.37 -20.17
C GLU A 40 -1.09 -14.24 -18.76
N HIS A 41 -1.13 -13.04 -18.19
CA HIS A 41 -0.52 -12.70 -16.92
C HIS A 41 -1.39 -11.78 -16.08
N ILE A 42 -1.20 -11.86 -14.76
CA ILE A 42 -1.68 -10.90 -13.78
C ILE A 42 -0.50 -10.40 -12.94
N GLU A 43 -0.66 -9.24 -12.33
CA GLU A 43 0.31 -8.57 -11.47
C GLU A 43 -0.41 -8.03 -10.20
N PRO A 44 -0.89 -8.91 -9.31
CA PRO A 44 -1.52 -8.51 -8.05
C PRO A 44 -0.52 -7.87 -7.10
N ILE A 45 -1.03 -7.12 -6.11
CA ILE A 45 -0.25 -6.71 -4.93
C ILE A 45 0.02 -7.95 -4.10
N ILE A 46 1.28 -8.37 -4.03
CA ILE A 46 1.71 -9.56 -3.30
C ILE A 46 2.25 -9.25 -1.91
N ALA A 47 2.58 -7.99 -1.62
CA ALA A 47 2.96 -7.51 -0.29
C ALA A 47 2.86 -5.98 -0.21
N VAL A 48 2.75 -5.47 1.01
CA VAL A 48 3.05 -4.07 1.34
C VAL A 48 4.09 -4.06 2.45
N VAL A 49 5.24 -3.44 2.24
CA VAL A 49 6.37 -3.48 3.18
C VAL A 49 6.83 -2.08 3.59
N ALA A 50 7.40 -1.95 4.78
CA ALA A 50 7.82 -0.65 5.30
C ALA A 50 9.20 -0.21 4.76
N ASN A 51 10.02 -1.15 4.28
CA ASN A 51 11.38 -0.88 3.82
C ASN A 51 11.66 -1.51 2.44
N GLU A 52 12.34 -0.78 1.56
CA GLU A 52 12.72 -1.26 0.23
C GLU A 52 13.56 -2.54 0.26
N ARG A 53 14.38 -2.70 1.31
CA ARG A 53 15.16 -3.92 1.52
C ARG A 53 14.27 -5.17 1.52
N GLU A 54 13.08 -5.10 2.10
CA GLU A 54 12.15 -6.22 2.13
C GLU A 54 11.66 -6.59 0.72
N CYS A 55 11.56 -5.63 -0.20
CA CYS A 55 11.22 -5.90 -1.60
C CYS A 55 12.28 -6.79 -2.28
N PHE A 56 13.56 -6.48 -2.07
CA PHE A 56 14.65 -7.32 -2.57
C PHE A 56 14.64 -8.72 -1.94
N GLU A 57 14.36 -8.81 -0.64
CA GLU A 57 14.24 -10.11 0.05
C GLU A 57 13.05 -10.93 -0.49
N ILE A 58 11.95 -10.30 -0.91
CA ILE A 58 10.83 -10.96 -1.57
C ILE A 58 11.25 -11.48 -2.95
N GLN A 59 11.91 -10.65 -3.75
CA GLN A 59 12.42 -11.03 -5.07
C GLN A 59 13.35 -12.25 -4.99
N GLU A 60 14.26 -12.30 -4.01
CA GLU A 60 15.15 -13.44 -3.79
C GLU A 60 14.41 -14.72 -3.38
N LYS A 61 13.33 -14.60 -2.59
CA LYS A 61 12.53 -15.75 -2.13
C LYS A 61 11.58 -16.30 -3.20
N CYS A 62 11.23 -15.49 -4.19
CA CYS A 62 10.28 -15.84 -5.24
C CYS A 62 10.90 -15.72 -6.64
N PRO A 63 11.93 -16.52 -6.98
CA PRO A 63 12.69 -16.37 -8.22
C PRO A 63 11.87 -16.66 -9.49
N GLU A 64 10.75 -17.39 -9.36
CA GLU A 64 9.83 -17.72 -10.45
C GLU A 64 8.78 -16.61 -10.69
N THR A 65 8.81 -15.52 -9.91
CA THR A 65 7.87 -14.40 -10.01
C THR A 65 8.65 -13.15 -10.41
N GLU A 66 8.17 -12.45 -11.44
CA GLU A 66 8.72 -11.15 -11.81
C GLU A 66 8.18 -10.12 -10.79
N VAL A 67 9.00 -9.79 -9.80
CA VAL A 67 8.65 -8.88 -8.70
C VAL A 67 8.99 -7.44 -9.08
N SER A 68 8.04 -6.53 -8.86
CA SER A 68 8.20 -5.08 -9.02
C SER A 68 7.65 -4.36 -7.78
N TRP A 69 8.02 -3.11 -7.53
CA TRP A 69 7.47 -2.33 -6.42
C TRP A 69 7.46 -0.84 -6.69
N GLU A 70 6.55 -0.15 -6.00
CA GLU A 70 6.47 1.32 -6.00
C GLU A 70 6.45 1.87 -4.57
N ALA A 71 7.12 3.00 -4.37
CA ALA A 71 7.03 3.74 -3.10
C ALA A 71 5.74 4.58 -3.08
N ARG A 72 4.98 4.50 -2.00
CA ARG A 72 3.74 5.26 -1.80
C ARG A 72 3.71 5.90 -0.43
N THR A 73 3.36 7.19 -0.40
CA THR A 73 3.07 7.91 0.83
C THR A 73 1.78 7.41 1.46
N VAL A 74 1.80 7.21 2.77
CA VAL A 74 0.62 6.91 3.59
C VAL A 74 0.01 8.21 4.08
N LYS A 75 -1.25 8.45 3.71
CA LYS A 75 -2.00 9.63 4.10
C LYS A 75 -2.42 9.57 5.57
N ASN A 76 -2.54 10.75 6.18
CA ASN A 76 -2.96 10.93 7.59
C ASN A 76 -2.15 10.10 8.58
N ALA A 77 -0.84 9.94 8.31
CA ALA A 77 0.08 9.18 9.12
C ALA A 77 0.82 10.02 10.19
N GLU A 78 0.36 11.26 10.45
CA GLU A 78 1.01 12.16 11.39
C GLU A 78 1.15 11.53 12.79
N GLY A 79 2.39 11.38 13.25
CA GLY A 79 2.71 10.78 14.54
C GLY A 79 2.49 9.27 14.62
N ARG A 80 2.34 8.58 13.48
CA ARG A 80 2.25 7.12 13.40
C ARG A 80 3.50 6.55 12.73
N ASP A 81 3.95 5.43 13.26
CA ASP A 81 4.93 4.58 12.59
C ASP A 81 4.19 3.41 11.91
N VAL A 82 4.62 3.06 10.70
CA VAL A 82 4.18 1.84 10.02
C VAL A 82 5.31 0.82 10.12
N ALA A 83 5.03 -0.26 10.84
CA ALA A 83 5.92 -1.39 11.01
C ALA A 83 5.24 -2.69 10.51
N THR A 84 6.02 -3.76 10.38
CA THR A 84 5.49 -5.10 10.14
C THR A 84 4.36 -5.44 11.12
N GLY A 85 3.24 -5.94 10.59
CA GLY A 85 2.01 -6.22 11.34
C GLY A 85 1.03 -5.05 11.42
N SER A 86 1.42 -3.84 10.99
CA SER A 86 0.49 -2.70 10.91
C SER A 86 -0.59 -2.96 9.86
N ILE A 87 -1.79 -2.42 10.07
CA ILE A 87 -2.87 -2.50 9.09
C ILE A 87 -2.89 -1.21 8.28
N LEU A 88 -2.93 -1.35 6.95
CA LEU A 88 -3.19 -0.26 6.03
C LEU A 88 -4.48 -0.51 5.25
N TYR A 89 -5.08 0.59 4.80
CA TYR A 89 -6.27 0.59 3.97
C TYR A 89 -5.92 1.25 2.64
N LEU A 90 -5.90 0.44 1.59
CA LEU A 90 -5.69 0.87 0.22
C LEU A 90 -7.06 1.20 -0.39
N THR A 91 -7.14 2.26 -1.17
CA THR A 91 -8.38 2.67 -1.85
C THR A 91 -8.26 2.43 -3.34
N HIS A 92 -9.30 1.87 -3.96
CA HIS A 92 -9.33 1.52 -5.36
C HIS A 92 -10.58 2.08 -6.04
N THR A 93 -10.41 2.72 -7.19
CA THR A 93 -11.53 3.26 -7.99
C THR A 93 -12.26 2.18 -8.78
N ALA A 94 -11.61 1.05 -9.03
CA ALA A 94 -12.19 -0.05 -9.77
C ALA A 94 -11.86 -1.36 -9.08
N LEU A 95 -12.92 -2.12 -8.80
CA LEU A 95 -12.84 -3.53 -8.52
C LEU A 95 -13.40 -4.25 -9.74
N LEU A 96 -12.55 -4.93 -10.50
CA LEU A 96 -13.01 -5.77 -11.60
C LEU A 96 -13.34 -7.15 -11.01
N PRO A 97 -14.57 -7.65 -11.19
CA PRO A 97 -14.87 -9.04 -10.88
C PRO A 97 -14.03 -9.93 -11.77
N TYR A 98 -13.49 -10.99 -11.19
CA TYR A 98 -12.59 -11.90 -11.90
C TYR A 98 -13.33 -13.06 -12.57
N ASP A 99 -14.54 -13.35 -12.11
CA ASP A 99 -15.42 -14.39 -12.64
C ASP A 99 -16.86 -14.06 -12.27
N GLU A 100 -17.79 -14.79 -12.87
CA GLU A 100 -19.18 -14.89 -12.43
C GLU A 100 -19.43 -16.32 -11.94
N ASP A 101 -20.03 -16.49 -10.76
CA ASP A 101 -20.40 -17.82 -10.31
C ASP A 101 -21.51 -18.43 -11.18
N GLY A 102 -21.91 -19.68 -10.89
CA GLY A 102 -22.96 -20.38 -11.64
C GLY A 102 -24.34 -19.70 -11.62
N ASP A 103 -24.53 -18.70 -10.74
CA ASP A 103 -25.75 -17.90 -10.60
C ASP A 103 -25.59 -16.48 -11.19
N GLY A 104 -24.43 -16.16 -11.79
CA GLY A 104 -24.12 -14.86 -12.38
C GLY A 104 -23.66 -13.80 -11.37
N ASN A 105 -23.29 -14.20 -10.15
CA ASN A 105 -22.78 -13.25 -9.16
C ASN A 105 -21.29 -12.97 -9.40
N PRO A 106 -20.86 -11.71 -9.35
CA PRO A 106 -19.47 -11.36 -9.51
C PRO A 106 -18.62 -11.95 -8.38
N VAL A 107 -17.57 -12.67 -8.74
CA VAL A 107 -16.59 -13.19 -7.80
C VAL A 107 -15.40 -12.23 -7.78
N PHE A 108 -15.00 -11.81 -6.58
CA PHE A 108 -13.90 -10.87 -6.34
C PHE A 108 -12.85 -11.58 -5.47
N GLY A 109 -11.64 -11.79 -5.98
CA GLY A 109 -10.72 -12.76 -5.38
C GLY A 109 -9.26 -12.44 -5.65
N ILE A 110 -8.92 -12.16 -6.92
CA ILE A 110 -7.57 -11.72 -7.29
C ILE A 110 -7.70 -10.50 -8.19
N MET A 111 -7.11 -9.37 -7.78
CA MET A 111 -7.04 -8.19 -8.63
C MET A 111 -5.96 -8.41 -9.69
N GLU A 112 -6.33 -8.32 -10.97
CA GLU A 112 -5.41 -8.57 -12.10
C GLU A 112 -4.23 -7.62 -12.14
N SER A 113 -4.46 -6.32 -11.95
CA SER A 113 -3.42 -5.28 -11.92
C SER A 113 -3.90 -4.08 -11.08
N PRO A 114 -4.06 -4.28 -9.76
CA PRO A 114 -4.57 -3.23 -8.88
C PRO A 114 -3.66 -2.00 -8.89
N GLN A 115 -4.26 -0.82 -8.90
CA GLN A 115 -3.55 0.45 -8.75
C GLN A 115 -4.22 1.23 -7.61
N PRO A 116 -3.72 1.11 -6.36
CA PRO A 116 -4.26 1.89 -5.25
C PRO A 116 -4.15 3.39 -5.52
N THR A 117 -5.24 4.12 -5.32
CA THR A 117 -5.25 5.58 -5.48
C THR A 117 -4.65 6.28 -4.26
N ALA A 118 -4.84 5.71 -3.06
CA ALA A 118 -4.25 6.19 -1.83
C ALA A 118 -4.16 5.08 -0.76
N LEU A 119 -3.25 5.29 0.19
CA LEU A 119 -2.99 4.41 1.33
C LEU A 119 -3.27 5.17 2.63
N TYR A 120 -3.94 4.52 3.59
CA TYR A 120 -4.35 5.13 4.85
C TYR A 120 -4.02 4.25 6.06
N CYS A 121 -3.66 4.86 7.19
CA CYS A 121 -3.44 4.16 8.47
C CYS A 121 -4.75 3.83 9.24
N SER A 122 -5.91 4.30 8.78
CA SER A 122 -7.20 4.04 9.42
C SER A 122 -8.33 3.98 8.40
N ARG A 123 -9.29 3.08 8.67
CA ARG A 123 -10.52 2.92 7.89
C ARG A 123 -11.30 4.22 7.81
N ASP A 124 -11.58 4.86 8.95
CA ASP A 124 -12.34 6.11 9.02
C ASP A 124 -11.79 7.20 8.10
N SER A 125 -10.46 7.33 8.04
CA SER A 125 -9.81 8.31 7.16
C SER A 125 -9.96 7.97 5.69
N ALA A 126 -9.88 6.68 5.35
CA ALA A 126 -10.06 6.20 3.99
C ALA A 126 -11.50 6.41 3.53
N GLU A 127 -12.49 6.07 4.36
CA GLU A 127 -13.91 6.27 4.08
C GLU A 127 -14.28 7.76 4.02
N GLN A 128 -13.66 8.61 4.84
CA GLN A 128 -13.92 10.05 4.80
C GLN A 128 -13.35 10.72 3.53
N GLU A 129 -12.16 10.32 3.07
CA GLU A 129 -11.52 10.93 1.91
C GLU A 129 -11.86 10.29 0.57
N ALA A 130 -12.22 9.00 0.57
CA ALA A 130 -12.54 8.22 -0.60
C ALA A 130 -13.79 7.35 -0.35
N PRO A 131 -14.94 7.97 -0.03
CA PRO A 131 -16.17 7.23 0.29
C PRO A 131 -16.63 6.33 -0.87
N ASP A 132 -16.39 6.78 -2.10
CA ASP A 132 -16.86 6.10 -3.32
C ASP A 132 -15.87 5.07 -3.89
N GLN A 133 -14.85 4.69 -3.12
CA GLN A 133 -13.83 3.74 -3.55
C GLN A 133 -13.87 2.45 -2.74
N TYR A 134 -13.49 1.34 -3.35
CA TYR A 134 -13.34 0.07 -2.64
C TYR A 134 -12.17 0.14 -1.67
N LEU A 135 -12.34 -0.46 -0.49
CA LEU A 135 -11.28 -0.55 0.50
C LEU A 135 -10.62 -1.92 0.45
N HIS A 136 -9.29 -1.90 0.46
CA HIS A 136 -8.46 -3.09 0.50
C HIS A 136 -7.64 -3.07 1.78
N ARG A 137 -8.00 -3.91 2.74
CA ARG A 137 -7.35 -4.01 4.04
C ARG A 137 -6.15 -4.95 3.94
N VAL A 138 -4.95 -4.43 4.14
CA VAL A 138 -3.70 -5.19 4.06
C VAL A 138 -2.93 -5.14 5.38
N THR A 139 -2.18 -6.21 5.68
CA THR A 139 -1.23 -6.24 6.79
C THR A 139 0.18 -6.02 6.25
N VAL A 140 0.90 -5.05 6.80
CA VAL A 140 2.27 -4.73 6.38
C VAL A 140 3.21 -5.88 6.71
N GLY A 141 4.02 -6.30 5.73
CA GLY A 141 4.94 -7.44 5.81
C GLY A 141 4.30 -8.80 5.57
N GLU A 142 2.98 -8.86 5.33
CA GLU A 142 2.33 -10.07 4.83
C GLU A 142 2.68 -10.27 3.35
N ILE A 143 2.97 -11.53 2.97
CA ILE A 143 3.30 -11.90 1.58
C ILE A 143 2.30 -12.97 1.14
N ASN A 144 1.61 -12.72 0.03
CA ASN A 144 0.74 -13.68 -0.62
C ASN A 144 0.84 -13.52 -2.14
N LEU A 145 1.39 -14.53 -2.81
CA LEU A 145 1.53 -14.51 -4.27
C LEU A 145 0.19 -14.42 -5.00
N ARG A 146 -0.92 -14.86 -4.38
CA ARG A 146 -2.26 -14.74 -4.98
C ARG A 146 -2.90 -13.37 -4.75
N GLY A 147 -2.23 -12.45 -4.07
CA GLY A 147 -2.79 -11.18 -3.62
C GLY A 147 -2.93 -11.14 -2.10
N VAL A 148 -2.45 -10.08 -1.46
CA VAL A 148 -2.63 -9.87 -0.02
C VAL A 148 -3.96 -9.21 0.29
N GLY A 149 -4.43 -9.36 1.53
CA GLY A 149 -5.51 -8.54 2.09
C GLY A 149 -6.93 -8.94 1.73
N GLU A 150 -7.87 -8.28 2.39
CA GLU A 150 -9.32 -8.47 2.23
C GLU A 150 -9.91 -7.24 1.56
N LEU A 151 -10.78 -7.46 0.57
CA LEU A 151 -11.58 -6.40 -0.04
C LEU A 151 -12.84 -6.17 0.78
N LEU A 152 -13.07 -4.91 1.14
CA LEU A 152 -14.19 -4.46 1.95
C LEU A 152 -15.10 -3.59 1.07
N ASP A 153 -16.39 -3.89 1.12
CA ASP A 153 -17.42 -3.00 0.61
C ASP A 153 -17.44 -1.73 1.47
N THR A 154 -17.44 -0.56 0.82
CA THR A 154 -17.54 0.74 1.48
C THR A 154 -18.96 1.15 1.83
N GLY A 155 -19.97 0.38 1.40
CA GLY A 155 -21.36 0.62 1.75
C GLY A 155 -21.89 1.90 1.10
N HIS A 156 -22.60 1.72 -0.01
CA HIS A 156 -23.45 2.75 -0.61
C HIS A 156 -24.91 2.31 -0.63
#